data_AF-A0A9W6GXZ9-F1
#
_entry.id   AF-A0A9W6GXZ9-F1
#
_cell.length_a   1.000
_cell.length_b   1.000
_cell.length_c   1.000
_cell.angle_alpha   90.00
_cell.angle_beta   90.00
_cell.angle_gamma   90.00
#
_symmetry.space_group_name_H-M   'P 1'
#
loop_
_entity.id
_entity.type
_entity.pdbx_description
1 polymer ?
#
loop_
_entity_poly.entity_id
_entity_poly.type
_entity_poly.pdbx_seq_one_letter_code
_entity_poly.pdbx_strand_id
1 'polypeptide(L)'
;MADWPYNTAAWQRLRRAKLAVTPLCEPCERRGDIVAANAVDHRVSIASGGDPFPPLNGLMAMCHACHNTKTAAVDRAGGKGVRFKGCDVNGLPIDDAHPFLAEGDTPSKDGKEGDRDRWGT
;
A
#
# COMPACT_ATOMS: atom_id res chain seq x y z
N MET A 1 -4.47 4.53 26.66
CA MET A 1 -5.55 3.77 25.97
C MET A 1 -5.53 4.19 24.51
N ALA A 2 -5.89 3.30 23.58
CA ALA A 2 -6.01 3.72 22.17
C ALA A 2 -7.13 4.75 22.03
N ASP A 3 -6.97 5.70 21.11
CA ASP A 3 -7.98 6.71 20.83
C ASP A 3 -9.14 6.13 20.04
N TRP A 4 -10.26 6.85 20.01
CA TRP A 4 -11.34 6.55 19.07
C TRP A 4 -10.83 6.72 17.62
N PRO A 5 -11.22 5.86 16.66
CA PRO A 5 -12.14 4.72 16.74
C PRO A 5 -11.48 3.40 17.15
N TYR A 6 -10.17 3.38 17.35
CA TYR A 6 -9.36 2.16 17.51
C TYR A 6 -9.63 1.39 18.81
N ASN A 7 -10.17 2.05 19.82
CA ASN A 7 -10.58 1.42 21.08
C ASN A 7 -11.98 0.77 21.04
N THR A 8 -12.72 0.88 19.95
CA THR A 8 -14.10 0.39 19.87
C THR A 8 -14.19 -1.11 19.53
N ALA A 9 -15.23 -1.79 20.03
CA ALA A 9 -15.51 -3.17 19.64
C ALA A 9 -15.82 -3.32 18.14
N ALA A 10 -16.40 -2.29 17.53
CA ALA A 10 -16.64 -2.24 16.09
C ALA A 10 -15.32 -2.34 15.31
N TRP A 11 -14.33 -1.53 15.67
CA TRP A 11 -13.00 -1.60 15.06
C TRP A 11 -12.34 -2.96 15.29
N GLN A 12 -12.41 -3.51 16.51
CA GLN A 12 -11.81 -4.82 16.79
C GLN A 12 -12.42 -5.95 15.94
N ARG A 13 -13.73 -5.92 15.67
CA ARG A 13 -14.40 -6.87 14.77
C ARG A 13 -13.97 -6.66 13.32
N LEU A 14 -13.96 -5.41 12.86
CA LEU A 14 -13.58 -5.06 11.51
C LEU A 14 -12.12 -5.44 11.21
N ARG A 15 -11.20 -5.16 12.14
CA ARG A 15 -9.80 -5.59 12.07
C ARG A 15 -9.68 -7.10 11.95
N ARG A 16 -10.41 -7.87 12.76
CA ARG A 16 -10.41 -9.34 12.68
C ARG A 16 -10.93 -9.84 11.34
N ALA A 17 -12.02 -9.26 10.85
CA ALA A 17 -12.59 -9.61 9.55
C ALA A 17 -11.60 -9.34 8.41
N LYS A 18 -10.93 -8.18 8.41
CA LYS A 18 -9.91 -7.84 7.41
C LYS A 18 -8.74 -8.82 7.42
N LEU A 19 -8.21 -9.16 8.60
CA LEU A 19 -7.10 -10.13 8.70
C LEU A 19 -7.50 -11.56 8.33
N ALA A 20 -8.76 -11.94 8.52
CA ALA A 20 -9.27 -13.25 8.10
C ALA A 20 -9.37 -13.36 6.57
N VAL A 21 -9.76 -12.27 5.90
CA VAL A 21 -9.88 -12.22 4.42
C VAL A 21 -8.52 -11.97 3.75
N THR A 22 -7.68 -11.14 4.36
CA THR A 22 -6.36 -10.76 3.83
C THR A 22 -5.30 -11.03 4.90
N PRO A 23 -4.81 -12.29 5.01
CA PRO A 23 -3.84 -12.67 6.03
C PRO A 23 -2.41 -12.21 5.71
N LEU A 24 -2.15 -11.80 4.47
CA LEU A 24 -0.84 -11.33 4.01
C LEU A 24 -0.77 -9.79 3.97
N CYS A 25 0.44 -9.28 4.09
CA CYS A 25 0.76 -7.86 3.97
C CYS A 25 0.65 -7.44 2.49
N GLU A 26 -0.34 -6.61 2.16
CA GLU A 26 -0.63 -6.24 0.77
C GLU A 26 0.58 -5.57 0.07
N PRO A 27 1.34 -4.64 0.70
CA PRO A 27 2.54 -4.09 0.08
C PRO A 27 3.69 -5.09 -0.11
N CYS A 28 3.77 -6.14 0.72
CA CYS A 28 4.75 -7.21 0.54
C CYS A 28 4.33 -8.14 -0.60
N GLU A 29 3.05 -8.51 -0.65
CA GLU A 29 2.50 -9.34 -1.71
C GLU A 29 2.71 -8.71 -3.09
N ARG A 30 2.53 -7.39 -3.22
CA ARG A 30 2.84 -6.65 -4.48
C ARG A 30 4.31 -6.69 -4.87
N ARG A 31 5.23 -6.88 -3.93
CA ARG A 31 6.68 -7.08 -4.19
C ARG A 31 7.02 -8.53 -4.54
N GLY A 32 6.06 -9.46 -4.41
CA GLY A 32 6.31 -10.90 -4.52
C GLY A 32 6.75 -11.54 -3.20
N ASP A 33 6.71 -10.81 -2.08
CA ASP A 33 7.07 -11.33 -0.76
C ASP A 33 5.85 -11.92 -0.03
N ILE A 34 6.04 -13.08 0.60
CA ILE A 34 5.00 -13.71 1.45
C ILE A 34 5.26 -13.33 2.91
N VAL A 35 4.57 -12.29 3.39
CA VAL A 35 4.70 -11.78 4.76
C VAL A 35 3.34 -11.68 5.42
N ALA A 36 3.19 -12.19 6.64
CA ALA A 36 1.95 -12.11 7.39
C ALA A 36 1.59 -10.66 7.77
N ALA A 37 0.29 -10.34 7.72
CA ALA A 37 -0.24 -9.07 8.19
C ALA A 37 -0.54 -9.12 9.69
N ASN A 38 -0.05 -8.12 10.41
CA ASN A 38 -0.26 -7.99 11.86
C ASN A 38 -1.00 -6.70 12.23
N ALA A 39 -1.07 -5.75 11.30
CA ALA A 39 -1.73 -4.48 11.46
C ALA A 39 -2.79 -4.30 10.35
N VAL A 40 -3.84 -3.57 10.68
CA VAL A 40 -4.85 -3.11 9.72
C VAL A 40 -4.90 -1.61 9.86
N ASP A 41 -4.88 -0.93 8.72
CA ASP A 41 -4.81 0.51 8.64
C ASP A 41 -5.79 1.03 7.61
N HIS A 42 -6.26 2.26 7.79
CA HIS A 42 -7.19 2.89 6.85
C HIS A 42 -6.44 3.32 5.59
N ARG A 43 -7.00 3.08 4.39
CA ARG A 43 -6.39 3.60 3.15
C ARG A 43 -6.43 5.12 3.10
N VAL A 44 -7.56 5.70 3.53
CA VAL A 44 -7.71 7.13 3.82
C VAL A 44 -7.69 7.29 5.33
N SER A 45 -6.69 7.99 5.87
CA SER A 45 -6.53 8.11 7.31
C SER A 45 -7.72 8.84 7.95
N ILE A 46 -8.01 8.55 9.22
CA ILE A 46 -9.04 9.26 9.99
C ILE A 46 -8.72 10.76 10.09
N ALA A 47 -7.44 11.11 10.24
CA ALA A 47 -6.98 12.49 10.27
C ALA A 47 -7.25 13.24 8.95
N SER A 48 -7.27 12.53 7.82
CA SER A 48 -7.64 13.06 6.50
C SER A 48 -9.13 12.93 6.18
N GLY A 49 -9.99 12.65 7.17
CA GLY A 49 -11.44 12.55 6.98
C GLY A 49 -11.94 11.21 6.47
N GLY A 50 -11.14 10.14 6.57
CA GLY A 50 -11.56 8.79 6.24
C GLY A 50 -12.70 8.28 7.13
N ASP A 51 -13.53 7.39 6.59
CA ASP A 51 -14.57 6.71 7.35
C ASP A 51 -13.93 5.87 8.49
N PRO A 52 -14.38 6.03 9.75
CA PRO A 52 -13.94 5.20 10.89
C PRO A 52 -14.15 3.70 10.70
N PHE A 53 -15.22 3.31 10.02
CA PHE A 53 -15.65 1.91 9.86
C PHE A 53 -15.99 1.57 8.41
N PRO A 54 -15.01 1.70 7.49
CA PRO A 54 -15.25 1.51 6.07
C PRO A 54 -15.47 0.03 5.73
N PRO A 55 -15.99 -0.28 4.53
CA PRO A 55 -15.92 -1.62 3.97
C PRO A 55 -14.46 -2.14 3.91
N LEU A 56 -14.28 -3.46 3.82
CA LEU A 56 -12.94 -4.09 3.91
C LEU A 56 -11.93 -3.59 2.86
N ASN A 57 -12.39 -3.11 1.71
CA ASN A 57 -11.54 -2.52 0.66
C ASN A 57 -11.03 -1.11 1.05
N GLY A 58 -11.69 -0.40 1.97
CA GLY A 58 -11.21 0.84 2.56
C GLY A 58 -10.08 0.64 3.58
N LEU A 59 -9.75 -0.61 3.89
CA LEU A 59 -8.68 -0.99 4.80
C LEU A 59 -7.55 -1.69 4.05
N MET A 60 -6.37 -1.64 4.65
CA MET A 60 -5.16 -2.31 4.16
C MET A 60 -4.58 -3.18 5.27
N ALA A 61 -4.33 -4.46 4.95
CA ALA A 61 -3.62 -5.38 5.84
C ALA A 61 -2.11 -5.25 5.62
N MET A 62 -1.35 -5.04 6.70
CA MET A 62 0.09 -4.76 6.63
C MET A 62 0.90 -5.46 7.71
N CYS A 63 2.16 -5.76 7.42
CA CYS A 63 3.16 -6.07 8.43
C CYS A 63 3.61 -4.79 9.16
N HIS A 64 4.23 -4.93 10.33
CA HIS A 64 4.68 -3.78 11.12
C HIS A 64 5.66 -2.86 10.37
N ALA A 65 6.55 -3.42 9.55
CA ALA A 65 7.52 -2.64 8.79
C ALA A 65 6.86 -1.74 7.74
N CYS A 66 5.91 -2.28 6.96
CA CYS A 66 5.16 -1.51 5.96
C CYS A 66 4.28 -0.46 6.62
N HIS A 67 3.61 -0.81 7.71
CA HIS A 67 2.79 0.12 8.48
C HIS A 67 3.61 1.32 8.95
N ASN A 68 4.77 1.08 9.59
CA ASN A 68 5.65 2.14 10.06
C ASN A 68 6.18 3.02 8.92
N THR A 69 6.48 2.42 7.77
CA THR A 69 6.94 3.15 6.57
C THR A 69 5.86 4.10 6.07
N LYS A 70 4.62 3.63 5.96
CA LYS A 70 3.48 4.49 5.59
C LYS A 70 3.31 5.63 6.60
N THR A 71 3.22 5.33 7.89
CA THR A 71 3.05 6.36 8.92
C THR A 71 4.14 7.43 8.87
N ALA A 72 5.40 7.03 8.67
CA ALA A 72 6.50 7.98 8.54
C ALA A 72 6.44 8.81 7.26
N ALA A 73 5.90 8.25 6.17
CA ALA A 73 5.87 8.89 4.87
C ALA A 73 4.66 9.82 4.64
N VAL A 74 3.49 9.50 5.21
CA VAL A 74 2.24 10.24 4.92
C VAL A 74 1.50 10.74 6.14
N ASP A 75 1.57 10.05 7.29
CA ASP A 75 0.78 10.46 8.46
C ASP A 75 1.54 11.45 9.36
N ARG A 76 2.84 11.65 9.12
CA ARG A 76 3.68 12.64 9.82
C ARG A 76 3.85 13.91 8.99
N ALA A 77 3.81 15.07 9.65
CA ALA A 77 4.17 16.35 9.04
C ALA A 77 5.62 16.31 8.50
N GLY A 78 5.79 16.68 7.23
CA GLY A 78 7.09 16.65 6.54
C GLY A 78 7.46 15.30 5.89
N GLY A 79 6.51 14.37 5.81
CA GLY A 79 6.68 13.11 5.08
C GLY A 79 6.91 13.31 3.57
N LYS A 80 7.62 12.37 2.94
CA LYS A 80 8.00 12.43 1.51
C LYS A 80 6.89 12.02 0.54
N GLY A 81 5.67 11.74 1.02
CA GLY A 81 4.50 11.37 0.19
C GLY A 81 4.50 9.92 -0.32
N VAL A 82 5.66 9.31 -0.53
CA VAL A 82 5.78 7.91 -0.99
C VAL A 82 5.59 6.93 0.18
N ARG A 83 4.45 6.26 0.21
CA ARG A 83 3.96 5.34 1.26
C ARG A 83 4.77 4.07 1.36
N PHE A 84 5.13 3.48 0.22
CA PHE A 84 5.82 2.19 0.16
C PHE A 84 7.02 2.27 -0.77
N LYS A 85 8.15 1.72 -0.31
CA LYS A 85 9.41 1.71 -1.06
C LYS A 85 9.60 0.38 -1.78
N GLY A 86 10.17 0.42 -2.97
CA GLY A 86 10.52 -0.75 -3.77
C GLY A 86 9.73 -0.85 -5.07
N CYS A 87 9.99 -1.92 -5.82
CA CYS A 87 9.34 -2.21 -7.09
C CYS A 87 8.58 -3.54 -7.02
N ASP A 88 7.57 -3.69 -7.87
CA ASP A 88 6.86 -4.94 -8.09
C ASP A 88 7.67 -5.91 -8.97
N VAL A 89 7.08 -7.07 -9.27
CA VAL A 89 7.69 -8.09 -10.14
C VAL A 89 7.95 -7.62 -11.58
N ASN A 90 7.31 -6.53 -12.01
CA ASN A 90 7.50 -5.92 -13.33
C ASN A 90 8.52 -4.77 -13.30
N GLY A 91 9.12 -4.49 -12.13
CA GLY A 91 10.06 -3.38 -11.95
C GLY A 91 9.40 -2.02 -11.76
N LEU A 92 8.07 -1.94 -11.64
CA LEU A 92 7.34 -0.69 -11.41
C LEU A 92 7.25 -0.36 -9.92
N PRO A 93 7.24 0.94 -9.53
CA PRO A 93 7.09 1.32 -8.13
C PRO A 93 5.81 0.76 -7.50
N ILE A 94 5.93 0.23 -6.27
CA ILE A 94 4.78 -0.34 -5.55
C ILE A 94 3.85 0.68 -4.92
N ASP A 95 4.22 1.96 -4.91
CA ASP A 95 3.29 3.01 -4.52
C ASP A 95 2.66 3.59 -5.77
N ASP A 96 1.34 3.46 -5.88
CA ASP A 96 0.60 4.00 -7.04
C ASP A 96 0.68 5.53 -7.11
N ALA A 97 1.03 6.20 -6.00
CA ALA A 97 1.24 7.64 -5.94
C ALA A 97 2.72 8.05 -6.17
N HIS A 98 3.58 7.13 -6.60
CA HIS A 98 5.00 7.43 -6.84
C HIS A 98 5.16 8.40 -8.03
N PRO A 99 6.00 9.45 -7.93
CA PRO A 99 6.18 10.45 -9.00
C PRO A 99 6.52 9.87 -10.38
N PHE A 100 7.26 8.76 -10.41
CA PHE A 100 7.55 7.99 -11.64
C PHE A 100 6.30 7.59 -12.43
N LEU A 101 5.15 7.43 -11.80
CA LEU A 101 3.88 7.10 -12.45
C LEU A 101 3.05 8.34 -12.85
N ALA A 102 3.43 9.53 -12.37
CA ALA A 102 2.67 10.77 -12.60
C ALA A 102 2.95 11.39 -13.98
N GLU A 103 4.06 11.01 -14.61
CA GLU A 103 4.52 11.52 -15.90
C GLU A 103 4.59 10.29 -16.81
N GLY A 104 3.90 10.34 -17.96
CA GLY A 104 3.50 9.19 -18.79
C GLY A 104 4.60 8.31 -19.41
N ASP A 105 5.74 8.15 -18.75
CA ASP A 105 6.87 7.29 -19.10
C ASP A 105 6.76 5.88 -18.49
N THR A 106 5.54 5.40 -18.18
CA THR A 106 5.39 3.98 -17.85
C THR A 106 5.70 3.14 -19.08
N PRO A 107 6.64 2.18 -19.02
CA PRO A 107 6.76 1.17 -20.06
C PRO A 107 5.39 0.50 -20.19
N SER A 108 4.82 0.55 -21.40
CA SER A 108 3.46 0.08 -21.64
C SER A 108 3.28 -1.32 -21.06
N LYS A 109 2.18 -1.52 -20.31
CA LYS A 109 1.72 -2.85 -19.86
C LYS A 109 1.28 -3.74 -21.02
N ASP A 110 1.28 -3.22 -22.25
CA ASP A 110 1.05 -4.00 -23.44
C ASP A 110 2.33 -4.78 -23.76
N GLY A 111 2.29 -6.09 -23.53
CA GLY A 111 3.23 -7.05 -24.10
C GLY A 111 3.18 -7.07 -25.63
N LYS A 112 3.56 -5.97 -26.28
CA LYS A 112 3.97 -5.96 -27.68
C LYS A 112 5.47 -5.99 -27.72
N GLU A 113 5.98 -7.15 -28.13
CA GLU A 113 7.35 -7.35 -28.58
C GLU A 113 7.68 -6.26 -29.61
N GLY A 114 8.47 -5.28 -29.16
CA GLY A 114 8.77 -4.06 -29.88
C GLY A 114 10.27 -3.93 -30.08
N ASP A 115 10.71 -4.52 -31.18
CA ASP A 115 11.88 -4.19 -31.97
C ASP A 115 13.27 -4.32 -31.31
N ARG A 116 13.99 -5.37 -31.70
CA ARG A 116 15.34 -5.71 -31.25
C ARG A 116 16.43 -4.98 -32.03
N ASP A 117 16.17 -3.92 -32.79
CA ASP A 117 17.20 -3.31 -33.63
C ASP A 117 17.54 -1.86 -33.23
N ARG A 118 18.30 -1.67 -32.13
CA ARG A 118 18.89 -0.35 -31.80
C ARG A 118 20.36 -0.36 -31.39
N TRP A 119 21.07 -1.44 -31.69
CA TRP A 119 22.53 -1.46 -31.62
C TRP A 119 23.08 -2.07 -32.92
N GLY A 120 22.96 -1.30 -34.00
CA GLY A 120 23.75 -1.47 -35.20
C GLY A 120 25.12 -0.81 -35.00
N THR A 121 26.17 -1.61 -35.17
CA THR A 121 27.59 -1.25 -35.34
C THR A 121 27.83 -0.06 -36.27
#